data_AF-A0A7Z9GYZ6-F1
#
_entry.id   AF-A0A7Z9GYZ6-F1
#
_cell.length_a   1.000
_cell.length_b   1.000
_cell.length_c   1.000
_cell.angle_alpha   90.00
_cell.angle_beta   90.00
_cell.angle_gamma   90.00
#
_symmetry.space_group_name_H-M   'P 1'
#
loop_
_entity.id
_entity.type
_entity.pdbx_description
1 polymer ?
#
loop_
_entity_poly.entity_id
_entity_poly.type
_entity_poly.pdbx_seq_one_letter_code
_entity_poly.pdbx_strand_id
1 'polypeptide(L)'
;MMSYQPTRFRLDSEIGGRISVFDLYEGRPLWEVKADYQSRPMINDRTIYVQGGAWDLLTGKPQPFNFKRSYGCGIMAGSRNLMLFRSATLGYFDLEKNKSIDNYGGMRPGCWVNALPVGGVVLVPDASAGCRCSYLNRAWIALDSQPE
;
A
#
# COMPACT_ATOMS: atom_id res chain seq x y z
N MET A 1 -11.14 4.90 -10.33
CA MET A 1 -9.75 5.31 -10.05
C MET A 1 -8.84 4.64 -11.06
N MET A 2 -8.14 5.42 -11.90
CA MET A 2 -7.10 4.89 -12.79
C MET A 2 -5.76 5.04 -12.07
N SER A 3 -4.90 4.01 -12.09
CA SER A 3 -3.66 4.00 -11.30
C SER A 3 -2.46 3.61 -12.16
N TYR A 4 -1.39 4.38 -12.05
CA TYR A 4 -0.06 4.01 -12.56
C TYR A 4 0.71 3.18 -11.52
N GLN A 5 1.56 2.27 -12.00
CA GLN A 5 2.63 1.71 -11.19
C GLN A 5 3.85 1.43 -12.08
N PRO A 6 5.07 1.82 -11.69
CA PRO A 6 6.29 1.54 -12.44
C PRO A 6 6.65 0.05 -12.34
N THR A 7 5.96 -0.81 -13.09
CA THR A 7 6.23 -2.24 -13.16
C THR A 7 6.56 -2.66 -14.58
N ARG A 8 7.16 -3.85 -14.73
CA ARG A 8 7.39 -4.47 -16.03
C ARG A 8 6.11 -4.80 -16.82
N PHE A 9 4.94 -4.72 -16.18
CA PHE A 9 3.64 -4.99 -16.77
C PHE A 9 2.89 -3.71 -17.14
N ARG A 10 3.52 -2.54 -17.04
CA ARG A 10 2.88 -1.27 -17.38
C ARG A 10 2.62 -1.17 -18.88
N LEU A 11 1.51 -0.55 -19.25
CA LEU A 11 1.21 -0.20 -20.66
C LEU A 11 1.95 1.08 -21.06
N ASP A 12 2.18 1.30 -22.36
CA ASP A 12 2.84 2.51 -22.87
C ASP A 12 2.07 3.79 -22.51
N SER A 13 0.75 3.69 -22.34
CA SER A 13 -0.11 4.79 -21.89
C SER A 13 -0.01 5.07 -20.39
N GLU A 14 0.64 4.22 -19.60
CA GLU A 14 0.81 4.36 -18.14
C GLU A 14 2.13 5.09 -17.83
N ILE A 15 2.18 6.40 -18.10
CA ILE A 15 3.39 7.23 -17.97
C ILE A 15 3.73 7.57 -16.50
N GLY A 16 2.71 7.78 -15.66
CA GLY A 16 2.90 8.21 -14.26
C GLY A 16 3.32 9.68 -14.12
N GLY A 17 3.95 10.01 -12.98
CA GLY A 17 4.55 11.34 -12.73
C GLY A 17 3.59 12.42 -12.22
N ARG A 18 2.30 12.10 -12.08
CA ARG A 18 1.28 13.01 -11.54
C ARG A 18 0.16 12.27 -10.82
N ILE A 19 -0.57 13.00 -9.99
CA ILE A 19 -1.87 12.63 -9.45
C ILE A 19 -2.84 13.73 -9.85
N SER A 20 -3.94 13.33 -10.47
CA SER A 20 -5.04 14.22 -10.87
C SER A 20 -6.31 13.72 -10.21
N VAL A 21 -7.02 14.60 -9.52
CA VAL A 21 -8.30 14.29 -8.86
C VAL A 21 -9.41 15.06 -9.54
N PHE A 22 -10.53 14.36 -9.75
CA PHE A 22 -11.70 14.88 -10.45
C PHE A 22 -12.91 14.80 -9.54
N ASP A 23 -13.82 15.75 -9.73
CA ASP A 23 -15.14 15.69 -9.11
C ASP A 23 -15.91 14.49 -9.67
N LEU A 24 -16.59 13.75 -8.79
CA LEU A 24 -17.29 12.52 -9.17
C LEU A 24 -18.60 12.80 -9.93
N TYR A 25 -19.24 13.94 -9.71
CA TYR A 25 -20.55 14.25 -10.29
C TYR A 25 -20.41 14.96 -11.62
N GLU A 26 -19.53 15.95 -11.69
CA GLU A 26 -19.35 16.82 -12.84
C GLU A 26 -18.17 16.38 -13.73
N GLY A 27 -17.31 15.49 -13.23
CA GLY A 27 -16.13 15.00 -13.98
C GLY A 27 -15.05 16.05 -14.23
N ARG A 28 -15.19 17.26 -13.65
CA ARG A 28 -14.21 18.34 -13.78
C ARG A 28 -12.98 18.11 -12.91
N PRO A 29 -11.79 18.58 -13.31
CA PRO A 29 -10.61 18.49 -12.46
C PRO A 29 -10.78 19.34 -11.19
N LEU A 30 -10.48 18.76 -10.03
CA LEU A 30 -10.40 19.48 -8.75
C LEU A 30 -8.99 20.03 -8.53
N TRP A 31 -7.98 19.18 -8.68
CA TRP A 31 -6.58 19.56 -8.55
C TRP A 31 -5.67 18.55 -9.23
N GLU A 32 -4.44 18.98 -9.51
CA GLU A 32 -3.37 18.15 -10.03
C GLU A 32 -2.06 18.48 -9.30
N VAL A 33 -1.23 17.47 -9.07
CA VAL A 33 0.11 17.63 -8.52
C VAL A 33 1.10 16.75 -9.27
N LYS A 34 2.31 17.26 -9.49
CA LYS A 34 3.45 16.45 -9.93
C LYS A 34 3.86 15.53 -8.78
N ALA A 35 3.87 14.23 -9.01
CA ALA A 35 4.17 13.24 -7.99
C ALA A 35 4.91 12.05 -8.62
N ASP A 36 6.12 11.79 -8.14
CA ASP A 36 6.86 10.58 -8.47
C ASP A 36 6.61 9.53 -7.39
N TYR A 37 6.11 8.36 -7.79
CA TYR A 37 5.70 7.31 -6.86
C TYR A 37 5.78 5.91 -7.46
N GLN A 38 5.97 4.93 -6.58
CA GLN A 38 6.30 3.55 -6.96
C GLN A 38 5.18 2.53 -6.70
N SER A 39 4.08 2.94 -6.07
CA SER A 39 2.95 2.06 -5.78
C SER A 39 1.66 2.58 -6.39
N ARG A 40 0.69 1.68 -6.59
CA ARG A 40 -0.69 2.11 -6.78
C ARG A 40 -1.13 2.93 -5.55
N PRO A 41 -1.94 3.99 -5.72
CA PRO A 41 -2.40 4.75 -4.57
C PRO A 41 -3.42 3.96 -3.75
N MET A 42 -3.36 4.15 -2.44
CA MET A 42 -4.36 3.70 -1.47
C MET A 42 -5.04 4.95 -0.93
N ILE A 43 -6.36 4.99 -0.97
CA ILE A 43 -7.13 6.07 -0.34
C ILE A 43 -7.62 5.55 1.00
N ASN A 44 -7.32 6.28 2.06
CA ASN A 44 -7.85 6.03 3.39
C ASN A 44 -8.35 7.35 3.98
N ASP A 45 -9.65 7.41 4.27
CA ASP A 45 -10.38 8.62 4.59
C ASP A 45 -10.08 9.76 3.59
N ARG A 46 -9.52 10.87 4.05
CA ARG A 46 -9.20 12.03 3.22
C ARG A 46 -7.76 12.05 2.70
N THR A 47 -7.02 10.95 2.80
CA THR A 47 -5.61 10.92 2.42
C THR A 47 -5.35 9.90 1.31
N ILE A 48 -4.65 10.34 0.27
CA ILE A 48 -4.08 9.49 -0.76
C ILE A 48 -2.66 9.10 -0.31
N TYR A 49 -2.39 7.81 -0.20
CA TYR A 49 -1.07 7.27 0.13
C TYR A 49 -0.45 6.57 -1.08
N VAL A 50 0.80 6.90 -1.38
CA VAL A 50 1.64 6.18 -2.35
C VAL A 50 3.04 5.96 -1.76
N GLN A 51 3.77 4.96 -2.24
CA GLN A 51 5.21 4.90 -1.99
C GLN A 51 5.90 6.06 -2.71
N GLY A 52 6.13 7.15 -1.99
CA GLY A 52 6.64 8.42 -2.51
C GLY A 52 6.05 9.64 -1.81
N GLY A 53 4.88 9.51 -1.18
CA GLY A 53 4.26 10.61 -0.43
C GLY A 53 2.81 10.35 -0.06
N ALA A 54 2.21 11.37 0.55
CA ALA A 54 0.79 11.40 0.82
C ALA A 54 0.22 12.80 0.55
N TRP A 55 -1.05 12.89 0.16
CA TRP A 55 -1.74 14.14 -0.11
C TRP A 55 -3.19 14.09 0.38
N ASP A 56 -3.73 15.23 0.82
CA ASP A 56 -5.16 15.35 1.10
C ASP A 56 -5.95 15.23 -0.21
N LEU A 57 -6.97 14.39 -0.19
CA LEU A 57 -7.79 13.99 -1.33
C LEU A 57 -8.53 15.17 -1.96
N LEU A 58 -8.96 16.16 -1.18
CA LEU A 58 -9.77 17.28 -1.71
C LEU A 58 -8.94 18.49 -2.09
N THR A 59 -7.80 18.70 -1.46
CA THR A 59 -6.99 19.91 -1.61
C THR A 59 -5.67 19.69 -2.34
N GLY A 60 -5.20 18.45 -2.45
CA GLY A 60 -3.88 18.12 -3.01
C GLY A 60 -2.70 18.57 -2.15
N LYS A 61 -2.93 19.03 -0.92
CA LYS A 61 -1.86 19.45 -0.01
C LYS A 61 -1.08 18.23 0.49
N PRO A 62 0.27 18.28 0.50
CA PRO A 62 1.09 17.20 1.04
C PRO A 62 0.73 16.89 2.49
N GLN A 63 0.75 15.60 2.85
CA GLN A 63 0.54 15.10 4.20
C GLN A 63 1.81 14.44 4.72
N PRO A 64 2.12 14.54 6.02
CA PRO A 64 3.24 13.81 6.62
C PRO A 64 3.09 12.30 6.39
N PHE A 65 4.12 11.66 5.86
CA PHE A 65 4.10 10.22 5.62
C PHE A 65 5.49 9.60 5.73
N ASN A 66 5.82 9.10 6.92
CA ASN A 66 7.14 8.54 7.24
C ASN A 66 7.25 7.06 6.83
N PHE A 67 6.89 6.77 5.58
CA PHE A 67 6.87 5.43 5.04
C PHE A 67 8.08 5.16 4.15
N LYS A 68 8.87 4.15 4.56
CA LYS A 68 9.98 3.64 3.76
C LYS A 68 10.06 2.13 3.90
N ARG A 69 9.65 1.41 2.85
CA ARG A 69 9.83 -0.05 2.76
C ARG A 69 11.16 -0.41 2.10
N SER A 70 11.57 -1.67 2.26
CA SER A 70 12.73 -2.25 1.58
C SER A 70 12.44 -2.46 0.09
N TYR A 71 12.13 -3.68 -0.33
CA TYR A 71 11.70 -4.01 -1.69
C TYR A 71 10.42 -4.84 -1.65
N GLY A 72 9.66 -4.82 -2.75
CA GLY A 72 8.49 -5.66 -2.89
C GLY A 72 7.53 -5.20 -3.97
N CYS A 73 7.10 -6.15 -4.80
CA CYS A 73 5.80 -6.08 -5.45
C CYS A 73 4.71 -6.24 -4.37
N GLY A 74 3.49 -5.77 -4.61
CA GLY A 74 2.41 -5.87 -3.62
C GLY A 74 1.74 -4.51 -3.42
N ILE A 75 0.43 -4.53 -3.56
CA ILE A 75 -0.43 -3.37 -3.36
C ILE A 75 -0.60 -3.17 -1.85
N MET A 76 -0.53 -1.92 -1.40
CA MET A 76 -0.78 -1.57 0.00
C MET A 76 -2.25 -1.77 0.32
N ALA A 77 -2.54 -2.44 1.43
CA ALA A 77 -3.90 -2.62 1.93
C ALA A 77 -4.02 -1.95 3.29
N GLY A 78 -5.10 -1.21 3.50
CA GLY A 78 -5.28 -0.40 4.70
C GLY A 78 -6.56 -0.75 5.44
N SER A 79 -6.52 -0.60 6.76
CA SER A 79 -7.68 -0.30 7.60
C SER A 79 -7.60 1.16 8.03
N ARG A 80 -8.45 1.58 8.98
CA ARG A 80 -8.40 2.94 9.54
C ARG A 80 -6.98 3.31 10.03
N ASN A 81 -6.33 2.42 10.79
CA ASN A 81 -5.10 2.74 11.52
C ASN A 81 -3.89 1.92 11.07
N LEU A 82 -4.09 0.83 10.34
CA LEU A 82 -3.04 -0.10 9.92
C LEU A 82 -2.92 -0.14 8.40
N MET A 83 -1.71 0.02 7.89
CA MET A 83 -1.38 -0.22 6.49
C MET A 83 -0.43 -1.42 6.37
N LEU A 84 -0.74 -2.36 5.49
CA LEU A 84 -0.02 -3.61 5.26
C LEU A 84 0.53 -3.65 3.84
N PHE A 85 1.73 -4.20 3.68
CA PHE A 85 2.45 -4.22 2.40
C PHE A 85 3.55 -5.27 2.41
N ARG A 86 4.15 -5.48 1.24
CA ARG A 86 5.39 -6.26 1.14
C ARG A 86 6.60 -5.35 1.35
N SER A 87 7.52 -5.79 2.22
CA SER A 87 8.82 -5.17 2.47
C SER A 87 9.86 -6.27 2.74
N ALA A 88 10.23 -7.01 1.70
CA ALA A 88 10.88 -8.32 1.73
C ALA A 88 10.05 -9.43 2.41
N THR A 89 9.48 -9.14 3.59
CA THR A 89 8.53 -9.97 4.34
C THR A 89 7.19 -9.23 4.47
N LEU A 90 6.32 -9.64 5.41
CA LEU A 90 5.12 -8.87 5.74
C LEU A 90 5.51 -7.60 6.46
N GLY A 91 5.30 -6.45 5.83
CA GLY A 91 5.47 -5.15 6.44
C GLY A 91 4.13 -4.57 6.90
N TYR A 92 4.16 -3.82 7.98
CA TYR A 92 3.02 -3.05 8.45
C TYR A 92 3.45 -1.66 8.93
N PHE A 93 2.51 -0.74 8.95
CA PHE A 93 2.70 0.66 9.30
C PHE A 93 1.49 1.16 10.06
N ASP A 94 1.75 1.72 11.24
CA ASP A 94 0.76 2.39 12.07
C ASP A 94 0.54 3.81 11.55
N LEU A 95 -0.61 4.04 10.95
CA LEU A 95 -0.98 5.32 10.33
C LEU A 95 -1.20 6.44 11.36
N GLU A 96 -1.56 6.11 12.60
CA GLU A 96 -1.70 7.10 13.67
C GLU A 96 -0.35 7.56 14.17
N LYS A 97 0.57 6.62 14.44
CA LYS A 97 1.92 6.94 14.90
C LYS A 97 2.77 7.61 13.84
N ASN A 98 2.58 7.21 12.57
CA ASN A 98 3.25 7.77 11.39
C ASN A 98 4.77 7.96 11.59
N LYS A 99 5.46 6.93 12.11
CA LYS A 99 6.86 7.04 12.54
C LYS A 99 7.81 6.20 11.68
N SER A 100 7.54 4.91 11.59
CA SER A 100 8.37 3.94 10.87
C SER A 100 7.54 2.71 10.50
N ILE A 101 8.06 1.91 9.57
CA ILE A 101 7.49 0.59 9.29
C ILE A 101 8.00 -0.44 10.29
N ASP A 102 7.23 -1.50 10.47
CA ASP A 102 7.62 -2.72 11.14
C ASP A 102 7.50 -3.90 10.18
N ASN A 103 8.18 -5.01 10.48
CA ASN A 103 8.14 -6.21 9.64
C ASN A 103 7.93 -7.47 10.50
N TYR A 104 6.96 -8.29 10.09
CA TYR A 104 6.77 -9.64 10.56
C TYR A 104 7.51 -10.62 9.65
N GLY A 105 8.56 -11.22 10.20
CA GLY A 105 9.51 -12.06 9.47
C GLY A 105 8.96 -13.42 9.02
N GLY A 106 9.74 -14.11 8.19
CA GLY A 106 9.51 -15.52 7.86
C GLY A 106 8.41 -15.80 6.84
N MET A 107 7.57 -14.82 6.50
CA MET A 107 6.50 -14.98 5.50
C MET A 107 6.73 -14.11 4.27
N ARG A 108 6.23 -14.58 3.11
CA ARG A 108 6.28 -13.86 1.84
C ARG A 108 4.90 -13.38 1.42
N PRO A 109 4.61 -12.08 1.49
CA PRO A 109 3.41 -11.55 0.86
C PRO A 109 3.44 -11.67 -0.67
N GLY A 110 2.27 -11.82 -1.27
CA GLY A 110 2.07 -11.85 -2.71
C GLY A 110 2.44 -10.55 -3.43
N CYS A 111 2.46 -10.59 -4.75
CA CYS A 111 2.73 -9.39 -5.58
C CYS A 111 1.50 -8.51 -5.83
N TRP A 112 0.31 -8.99 -5.45
CA TRP A 112 -0.97 -8.28 -5.52
C TRP A 112 -1.46 -7.94 -4.11
N VAL A 113 -2.71 -7.49 -3.95
CA VAL A 113 -3.33 -7.34 -2.62
C VAL A 113 -3.30 -8.72 -1.95
N ASN A 114 -2.72 -8.83 -0.75
CA ASN A 114 -2.51 -10.13 -0.10
C ASN A 114 -2.64 -10.08 1.42
N ALA A 115 -2.06 -9.09 2.10
CA ALA A 115 -2.27 -8.92 3.54
C ALA A 115 -3.52 -8.04 3.75
N LEU A 116 -4.58 -8.61 4.32
CA LEU A 116 -5.90 -8.00 4.38
C LEU A 116 -6.30 -7.73 5.83
N PRO A 117 -6.44 -6.48 6.25
CA PRO A 117 -7.01 -6.17 7.55
C PRO A 117 -8.54 -6.25 7.46
N VAL A 118 -9.15 -7.22 8.16
CA VAL A 118 -10.60 -7.51 8.10
C VAL A 118 -11.13 -7.82 9.50
N GLY A 119 -12.18 -7.11 9.92
CA GLY A 119 -12.92 -7.46 11.15
C GLY A 119 -12.07 -7.51 12.44
N GLY A 120 -10.97 -6.76 12.52
CA GLY A 120 -10.06 -6.75 13.68
C GLY A 120 -8.87 -7.70 13.56
N VAL A 121 -8.83 -8.59 12.55
CA VAL A 121 -7.71 -9.48 12.29
C VAL A 121 -7.03 -9.15 10.96
N VAL A 122 -5.81 -9.65 10.77
CA VAL A 122 -5.08 -9.59 9.49
C VAL A 122 -5.01 -10.98 8.89
N LEU A 123 -5.67 -11.18 7.74
CA LEU A 123 -5.58 -12.41 6.97
C LEU A 123 -4.49 -12.29 5.93
N VAL A 124 -3.58 -13.26 5.89
CA VAL A 124 -2.53 -13.31 4.87
C VAL A 124 -2.48 -14.70 4.23
N PRO A 125 -3.10 -14.88 3.05
CA PRO A 125 -2.98 -16.11 2.27
C PRO A 125 -1.53 -16.41 1.91
N ASP A 126 -1.18 -17.69 1.88
CA ASP A 126 0.14 -18.11 1.43
C ASP A 126 0.37 -17.66 -0.02
N ALA A 127 1.46 -16.94 -0.24
CA ALA A 127 1.93 -16.56 -1.56
C ALA A 127 3.34 -17.13 -1.84
N SER A 128 3.76 -18.16 -1.10
CA SER A 128 5.04 -18.84 -1.31
C SER A 128 4.99 -19.89 -2.43
N ALA A 129 3.81 -20.26 -2.92
CA ALA A 129 3.64 -21.19 -4.05
C ALA A 129 4.51 -20.76 -5.26
N GLY A 130 5.36 -21.68 -5.73
CA GLY A 130 6.29 -21.43 -6.84
C GLY A 130 7.52 -20.59 -6.48
N CYS A 131 7.69 -20.19 -5.22
CA CYS A 131 8.87 -19.46 -4.76
C CYS A 131 9.97 -20.43 -4.32
N ARG A 132 11.22 -20.13 -4.71
CA ARG A 132 12.42 -20.86 -4.25
C ARG A 132 13.10 -20.23 -3.03
N CYS A 133 12.57 -19.11 -2.53
CA CYS A 133 13.14 -18.42 -1.38
C CYS A 133 12.92 -19.19 -0.08
N SER A 134 13.85 -19.02 0.87
CA SER A 134 13.86 -19.69 2.17
C SER A 134 12.95 -19.02 3.21
N TYR A 135 11.71 -18.70 2.85
CA TYR A 135 10.71 -18.26 3.82
C TYR A 135 10.24 -19.46 4.66
N LEU A 136 10.32 -19.32 5.98
CA LEU A 136 9.99 -20.37 6.96
C LEU A 136 8.48 -20.62 7.04
N ASN A 137 7.68 -19.56 6.94
CA ASN A 137 6.23 -19.61 7.03
C ASN A 137 5.61 -19.74 5.63
N ARG A 138 5.30 -20.98 5.25
CA ARG A 138 4.58 -21.35 4.02
C ARG A 138 3.17 -21.82 4.35
N ALA A 139 2.39 -20.90 4.90
CA ALA A 139 1.05 -21.16 5.40
C ALA A 139 0.18 -19.93 5.25
N TRP A 140 -1.12 -20.17 5.28
CA TRP A 140 -2.11 -19.10 5.44
C TRP A 140 -2.15 -18.75 6.92
N ILE A 141 -2.01 -17.46 7.24
CA ILE A 141 -2.00 -17.01 8.63
C ILE A 141 -3.11 -15.98 8.88
N ALA A 142 -3.63 -16.00 10.10
CA ALA A 142 -4.43 -14.94 10.66
C ALA A 142 -3.65 -14.36 11.84
N LEU A 143 -3.47 -13.04 11.86
CA LEU A 143 -2.85 -12.32 12.97
C LEU A 143 -3.93 -11.53 13.68
N ASP A 144 -3.98 -11.66 15.00
CA ASP A 144 -4.80 -10.81 15.86
C ASP A 144 -3.87 -9.88 16.65
N SER A 145 -4.43 -8.74 17.07
CA SER A 145 -3.85 -7.92 18.11
C SER A 145 -3.59 -8.76 19.36
N GLN A 146 -2.45 -8.53 20.02
CA GLN A 146 -2.26 -9.06 21.36
C GLN A 146 -3.20 -8.28 22.29
N PRO A 147 -4.04 -8.95 23.09
CA PRO A 147 -4.74 -8.29 24.18
C PRO A 147 -3.70 -7.67 25.13
N GLU A 148 -3.97 -6.47 25.63
CA GLU A 148 -3.19 -5.90 26.73
C GLU A 148 -3.35 -6.71 28.02
#